data_AF-A0A351TKJ2-F1
#
_entry.id   AF-A0A351TKJ2-F1
#
_cell.length_a   1.000
_cell.length_b   1.000
_cell.length_c   1.000
_cell.angle_alpha   90.00
_cell.angle_beta   90.00
_cell.angle_gamma   90.00
#
_symmetry.space_group_name_H-M   'P 1'
#
loop_
_entity.id
_entity.type
_entity.pdbx_description
1 polymer ?
#
loop_
_entity_poly.entity_id
_entity_poly.type
_entity_poly.pdbx_seq_one_letter_code
_entity_poly.pdbx_strand_id
1 'polypeptide(L)'
;MPVLILLVGLVEVEFAPAFLGLILVPLPFLAAALIREGSIGGGDIKLMGACGFVLGVRRGYAALMLGLFLAVAFQAAFVKKKDKGFALAPYLAVGCLLARLIV
;
A
#
# COMPACT_ATOMS: atom_id res chain seq x y z
N MET A 1 15.18 9.22 4.05
CA MET A 1 13.69 9.23 4.07
C MET A 1 13.05 7.92 4.54
N PRO A 2 13.48 6.70 4.14
CA PRO A 2 12.90 5.45 4.68
C PRO A 2 13.37 5.10 6.12
N VAL A 3 14.52 5.62 6.54
CA VAL A 3 15.12 5.31 7.85
C VAL A 3 14.33 5.90 9.03
N LEU A 4 13.75 7.10 8.88
CA LEU A 4 12.94 7.73 9.94
C LEU A 4 11.62 6.98 10.17
N ILE A 5 11.05 6.40 9.12
CA ILE A 5 9.81 5.61 9.20
C ILE A 5 10.06 4.27 9.92
N LEU A 6 11.23 3.67 9.69
CA LEU A 6 11.66 2.43 10.35
C LEU A 6 11.83 2.59 11.87
N LEU A 7 12.39 3.72 12.30
CA LEU A 7 12.64 4.02 13.72
C LEU A 7 11.36 4.32 14.51
N VAL A 8 10.37 4.96 13.89
CA VAL A 8 9.07 5.24 14.53
C VAL A 8 8.22 3.96 14.64
N GLY A 9 8.30 3.04 13.66
CA GLY A 9 7.63 1.74 13.75
C GLY A 9 8.22 0.80 14.81
N LEU A 10 9.47 1.01 15.23
CA LEU A 10 10.16 0.15 16.21
C LEU A 10 9.70 0.38 17.66
N VAL A 11 9.05 1.52 17.95
CA VAL A 11 8.72 1.94 19.31
C VAL A 11 7.26 1.63 19.68
N GLU A 12 6.35 1.50 18.71
CA GLU A 12 4.92 1.28 18.97
C GLU A 12 4.36 -0.07 18.49
N VAL A 13 5.09 -0.82 17.65
CA VAL A 13 4.51 -2.00 16.97
C VAL A 13 5.10 -3.28 17.52
N GLU A 14 4.26 -4.18 18.02
CA GLU A 14 4.70 -5.55 18.31
C GLU A 14 5.37 -6.13 17.06
N PHE A 15 6.62 -6.58 17.21
CA PHE A 15 7.46 -7.03 16.08
C PHE A 15 6.81 -8.16 15.27
N ALA A 16 6.02 -9.02 15.91
CA ALA A 16 5.35 -10.15 15.29
C ALA A 16 4.30 -9.74 14.23
N PRO A 17 3.30 -8.88 14.54
CA PRO A 17 2.35 -8.41 13.54
C PRO A 17 2.97 -7.45 12.50
N ALA A 18 4.05 -6.74 12.82
CA ALA A 18 4.77 -5.90 11.86
C ALA A 18 5.46 -6.73 10.76
N PHE A 19 6.16 -7.81 11.14
CA PHE A 19 6.83 -8.70 10.20
C PHE A 19 5.84 -9.48 9.34
N LEU A 20 4.73 -9.93 9.94
CA LEU A 20 3.64 -10.52 9.17
C LEU A 20 3.03 -9.50 8.21
N GLY A 21 2.88 -8.23 8.62
CA GLY A 21 2.38 -7.17 7.77
C GLY A 21 3.30 -6.89 6.58
N LEU A 22 4.62 -6.88 6.81
CA LEU A 22 5.63 -6.71 5.78
C LEU A 22 5.53 -7.77 4.68
N ILE A 23 5.23 -9.03 5.01
CA ILE A 23 5.20 -10.15 4.05
C ILE A 23 3.81 -10.32 3.44
N LEU A 24 2.76 -10.27 4.26
CA LEU A 24 1.41 -10.64 3.86
C LEU A 24 0.71 -9.53 3.07
N VAL A 25 0.98 -8.26 3.39
CA VAL A 25 0.33 -7.09 2.76
C VAL A 25 0.83 -6.84 1.32
N PRO A 26 2.12 -6.97 0.95
CA PRO A 26 2.54 -6.85 -0.45
C PRO A 26 2.29 -8.13 -1.27
N LEU A 27 1.95 -9.26 -0.64
CA LEU A 27 1.66 -10.52 -1.31
C LEU A 27 0.60 -10.42 -2.42
N PRO A 28 -0.58 -9.80 -2.22
CA PRO A 28 -1.56 -9.62 -3.30
C PRO A 28 -1.03 -8.76 -4.46
N PHE A 29 -0.19 -7.77 -4.16
CA PHE A 29 0.46 -6.92 -5.17
C PHE A 29 1.53 -7.68 -5.96
N LEU A 30 2.29 -8.55 -5.27
CA LEU A 30 3.28 -9.43 -5.87
C LEU A 30 2.62 -10.49 -6.76
N ALA A 31 1.51 -11.07 -6.29
CA ALA A 31 0.69 -11.99 -7.08
C ALA A 31 0.13 -11.30 -8.34
N ALA A 32 -0.41 -10.08 -8.21
CA ALA A 32 -0.89 -9.31 -9.34
C ALA A 32 0.23 -8.93 -10.33
N ALA A 33 1.44 -8.64 -9.83
CA ALA A 33 2.61 -8.39 -10.67
C ALA A 33 3.12 -9.64 -11.42
N LEU A 34 3.01 -10.82 -10.80
CA LEU A 34 3.32 -12.11 -11.44
C LEU A 34 2.27 -12.53 -12.47
N ILE A 35 0.99 -12.25 -12.22
CA ILE A 35 -0.12 -12.58 -13.14
C ILE A 35 -0.12 -11.65 -14.35
N ARG A 36 0.26 -10.38 -14.17
CA ARG A 36 0.45 -9.41 -15.26
C ARG A 36 1.81 -8.74 -15.16
N GLU A 37 2.78 -9.31 -15.87
CA GLU A 37 4.09 -8.69 -16.05
C GLU A 37 3.94 -7.26 -16.60
N GLY A 38 4.48 -6.29 -15.85
CA GLY A 38 4.48 -4.87 -16.24
C GLY A 38 3.25 -4.05 -15.87
N SER A 39 2.22 -4.62 -15.25
CA SER A 39 1.00 -3.86 -14.87
C SER A 39 1.12 -3.12 -13.53
N ILE A 40 1.99 -3.59 -12.63
CA ILE A 40 2.20 -3.00 -11.29
C ILE A 40 3.68 -2.68 -11.13
N GLY A 41 3.98 -1.45 -10.71
CA GLY A 41 5.35 -1.03 -10.47
C GLY A 41 5.94 -1.72 -9.25
N GLY A 42 7.17 -2.22 -9.34
CA GLY A 42 7.89 -2.78 -8.19
C GLY A 42 8.08 -1.78 -7.03
N GLY A 43 7.97 -0.48 -7.33
CA GLY A 43 7.91 0.59 -6.32
C GLY A 43 6.69 0.48 -5.41
N ASP A 44 5.50 0.21 -5.96
CA ASP A 44 4.26 0.09 -5.21
C ASP A 44 4.29 -1.13 -4.27
N ILE A 45 4.90 -2.24 -4.72
CA ILE A 45 5.10 -3.46 -3.91
C ILE A 45 5.98 -3.17 -2.69
N LYS A 46 7.09 -2.45 -2.87
CA LYS A 46 7.99 -2.06 -1.78
C LYS A 46 7.31 -1.09 -0.82
N LEU A 47 6.56 -0.12 -1.35
CA LEU A 47 5.83 0.86 -0.55
C LEU A 47 4.72 0.18 0.27
N MET A 48 4.05 -0.82 -0.30
CA MET A 48 3.05 -1.61 0.40
C MET A 48 3.64 -2.50 1.49
N GLY A 49 4.83 -3.07 1.26
CA GLY A 49 5.59 -3.76 2.32
C GLY A 49 5.95 -2.81 3.47
N ALA A 50 6.44 -1.61 3.15
CA ALA A 50 6.74 -0.60 4.16
C ALA A 50 5.49 -0.14 4.93
N CYS A 51 4.36 0.11 4.26
CA CYS A 51 3.09 0.41 4.93
C CYS A 51 2.62 -0.78 5.79
N GLY A 52 2.73 -2.01 5.30
CA GLY A 52 2.39 -3.22 6.05
C GLY A 52 3.24 -3.43 7.30
N PHE A 53 4.52 -3.05 7.25
CA PHE A 53 5.41 -3.05 8.41
C PHE A 53 5.03 -1.97 9.43
N VAL A 54 4.74 -0.76 8.98
CA VAL A 54 4.43 0.39 9.85
C VAL A 54 3.03 0.29 10.48
N LEU A 55 2.04 -0.17 9.72
CA LEU A 55 0.65 -0.27 10.19
C LEU A 55 0.30 -1.67 10.75
N GLY A 56 1.10 -2.70 10.46
CA GLY A 56 0.79 -4.09 10.76
C GLY A 56 -0.23 -4.71 9.78
N VAL A 57 -0.49 -6.01 9.89
CA VAL A 57 -1.36 -6.77 8.94
C VAL A 57 -2.76 -6.15 8.82
N ARG A 58 -3.45 -5.95 9.95
CA ARG A 58 -4.88 -5.56 9.96
C ARG A 58 -5.10 -4.18 9.36
N ARG A 59 -4.35 -3.18 9.82
CA ARG A 59 -4.44 -1.81 9.31
C ARG A 59 -3.79 -1.67 7.92
N GLY A 60 -2.76 -2.46 7.63
CA GLY A 60 -2.13 -2.53 6.31
C GLY A 60 -3.09 -2.97 5.20
N TYR A 61 -3.91 -4.01 5.44
CA TYR A 61 -4.96 -4.41 4.50
C TYR A 61 -6.07 -3.36 4.36
N ALA A 62 -6.45 -2.69 5.45
CA ALA A 62 -7.42 -1.60 5.40
C ALA A 62 -6.91 -0.41 4.56
N ALA A 63 -5.64 -0.02 4.74
CA ALA A 63 -4.97 0.99 3.93
C ALA A 63 -4.93 0.62 2.45
N LEU A 64 -4.66 -0.65 2.16
CA LEU A 64 -4.62 -1.21 0.81
C LEU A 64 -5.99 -1.10 0.13
N MET A 65 -7.04 -1.52 0.83
CA MET A 65 -8.42 -1.44 0.36
C MET A 65 -8.84 0.01 0.13
N LEU A 66 -8.59 0.91 1.08
CA LEU A 66 -8.95 2.33 0.96
C LEU A 66 -8.17 3.02 -0.16
N GLY A 67 -6.86 2.78 -0.27
CA GLY A 67 -6.02 3.37 -1.31
C GLY A 67 -6.41 2.89 -2.71
N LEU A 68 -6.68 1.58 -2.87
CA LEU A 68 -7.11 1.02 -4.14
C LEU A 68 -8.53 1.46 -4.50
N PHE A 69 -9.44 1.52 -3.53
CA PHE A 69 -10.79 2.04 -3.73
C PHE A 69 -10.75 3.50 -4.20
N LEU A 70 -9.90 4.32 -3.58
CA LEU A 70 -9.73 5.72 -3.97
C LEU A 70 -9.14 5.84 -5.38
N ALA A 71 -8.16 4.98 -5.73
CA ALA A 71 -7.59 4.92 -7.07
C ALA A 71 -8.65 4.57 -8.12
N VAL A 72 -9.48 3.56 -7.87
CA VAL A 72 -10.56 3.15 -8.76
C VAL A 72 -11.64 4.22 -8.86
N ALA A 73 -12.04 4.83 -7.73
CA ALA A 73 -13.04 5.89 -7.70
C ALA A 73 -12.59 7.12 -8.51
N PHE A 74 -11.33 7.55 -8.33
CA PHE A 74 -10.75 8.63 -9.13
C PHE A 74 -10.60 8.25 -10.60
N GLN A 75 -10.15 7.03 -10.90
CA GLN A 75 -10.05 6.55 -12.28
C GLN A 75 -11.43 6.56 -12.96
N ALA A 76 -12.47 6.10 -12.27
CA ALA A 76 -13.84 6.08 -12.77
C ALA A 76 -14.44 7.49 -12.93
N ALA A 77 -14.13 8.41 -12.02
CA ALA A 77 -14.66 9.78 -12.03
C ALA A 77 -13.91 10.71 -13.01
N PHE A 78 -12.59 10.60 -13.10
CA PHE A 78 -11.74 11.56 -13.84
C PHE A 78 -11.21 11.01 -15.18
N VAL A 79 -11.09 9.69 -15.37
CA VAL A 79 -10.40 9.13 -16.54
C VAL A 79 -11.38 8.42 -17.48
N LYS A 80 -11.94 9.18 -18.44
CA LYS A 80 -12.70 8.64 -19.58
C LYS A 80 -11.80 8.09 -20.72
N LYS A 81 -10.48 8.28 -20.70
CA LYS A 81 -9.54 7.80 -21.75
C LYS A 81 -8.48 6.86 -21.18
N LYS A 82 -8.53 5.59 -21.61
CA LYS A 82 -7.79 4.40 -21.11
C LYS A 82 -6.27 4.35 -21.40
N ASP A 83 -5.62 5.45 -21.75
CA ASP A 83 -4.34 5.33 -22.51
C ASP A 83 -3.06 5.68 -21.76
N LYS A 84 -3.12 6.11 -20.49
CA LYS A 84 -1.89 6.44 -19.73
C LYS A 84 -1.88 5.75 -18.38
N GLY A 85 -0.84 4.95 -18.15
CA GLY A 85 -0.58 4.27 -16.88
C GLY A 85 -0.65 5.25 -15.73
N PHE A 86 -1.37 4.86 -14.68
CA PHE A 86 -1.70 5.72 -13.58
C PHE A 86 -0.73 5.47 -12.39
N ALA A 87 -0.22 6.53 -11.77
CA ALA A 87 0.67 6.39 -10.63
C ALA A 87 -0.14 5.97 -9.38
N LEU A 88 0.02 4.72 -8.95
CA LEU A 88 -0.73 4.15 -7.83
C LEU A 88 -0.22 4.64 -6.46
N ALA A 89 1.08 4.95 -6.37
CA ALA A 89 1.77 5.43 -5.18
C ALA A 89 1.05 6.57 -4.40
N PRO A 90 0.58 7.68 -5.02
CA PRO A 90 -0.13 8.73 -4.29
C PRO A 90 -1.43 8.27 -3.63
N TYR A 91 -2.13 7.29 -4.21
CA TYR A 91 -3.40 6.79 -3.66
C TYR A 91 -3.17 5.84 -2.50
N LEU A 92 -2.13 5.00 -2.61
CA LEU A 92 -1.65 4.19 -1.50
C LEU A 92 -1.23 5.07 -0.32
N ALA A 93 -0.52 6.17 -0.57
CA ALA A 93 -0.09 7.09 0.49
C ALA A 93 -1.29 7.71 1.23
N VAL A 94 -2.31 8.16 0.50
CA VAL A 94 -3.57 8.67 1.08
C VAL A 94 -4.30 7.57 1.84
N GLY A 95 -4.35 6.34 1.31
CA GLY A 95 -4.93 5.18 1.97
C GLY A 95 -4.22 4.82 3.29
N CYS A 96 -2.88 4.85 3.33
CA CYS A 96 -2.10 4.63 4.56
C CYS A 96 -2.35 5.74 5.59
N LEU A 97 -2.44 7.02 5.17
CA LEU A 97 -2.80 8.13 6.05
C LEU A 97 -4.20 7.98 6.65
N LEU A 98 -5.20 7.66 5.83
CA LEU A 98 -6.57 7.46 6.26
C LEU A 98 -6.70 6.26 7.20
N ALA A 99 -6.07 5.14 6.86
CA ALA A 99 -6.10 3.95 7.72
C ALA A 99 -5.44 4.18 9.08
N ARG A 100 -4.40 5.02 9.16
CA ARG A 100 -3.79 5.38 10.45
C ARG A 100 -4.67 6.33 11.28
N LEU A 101 -5.54 7.12 10.64
CA LEU A 101 -6.42 8.09 11.31
C LEU A 101 -7.75 7.45 11.75
N ILE A 102 -8.24 6.47 10.99
CA ILE A 102 -9.55 5.84 11.19
C ILE A 102 -9.48 4.53 12.00
N VAL A 103 -8.33 3.83 11.99
CA VAL A 103 -8.16 2.49 12.59
C VAL A 103 -7.03 2.48 13.59
#